data_AF-A0A2G9TA75-F1
#
_entry.id   AF-A0A2G9TA75-F1
#
_cell.length_a   1.000
_cell.length_b   1.000
_cell.length_c   1.000
_cell.angle_alpha   90.00
_cell.angle_beta   90.00
_cell.angle_gamma   90.00
#
_symmetry.space_group_name_H-M   'P 1'
#
loop_
_entity.id
_entity.type
_entity.pdbx_description
1 polymer ?
#
loop_
_entity_poly.entity_id
_entity_poly.type
_entity_poly.pdbx_seq_one_letter_code
_entity_poly.pdbx_strand_id
1 'polypeptide(L)'
;MLLWLCGISGENVRKVRWAFLTVRLLRVLRVIRIAKLGRFSPGLANFALTIRKSKKQMQMVGVVMITVVIFFSTLIYFLERDEPDTKFSSIPATFWW
;
A
#
# COMPACT_ATOMS: atom_id res chain seq x y z
N MET A 1 13.38 -32.04 -13.01
CA MET A 1 14.67 -32.76 -13.19
C MET A 1 15.67 -32.00 -14.08
N LEU A 2 15.24 -31.25 -15.12
CA LEU A 2 16.12 -30.47 -16.02
C LEU A 2 16.76 -29.20 -15.43
N LEU A 3 16.18 -28.58 -14.39
CA LEU A 3 16.68 -27.32 -13.82
C LEU A 3 17.99 -27.47 -13.01
N TRP A 4 18.30 -28.68 -12.55
CA TRP A 4 19.54 -28.96 -11.81
C TRP A 4 20.77 -29.13 -12.73
N LEU A 5 20.56 -29.56 -13.98
CA LEU A 5 21.64 -29.77 -14.97
C LEU A 5 22.25 -28.45 -15.47
N CYS A 6 21.55 -27.32 -15.34
CA CYS A 6 22.01 -26.01 -15.79
C CYS A 6 22.86 -25.26 -14.76
N GLY A 7 23.08 -25.81 -13.55
CA GLY A 7 23.88 -25.15 -12.50
C GLY A 7 23.29 -23.80 -12.03
N ILE A 8 22.05 -23.49 -12.42
CA ILE A 8 21.32 -22.31 -11.94
C ILE A 8 20.89 -22.60 -10.51
N SER A 9 21.81 -22.31 -9.58
CA SER A 9 21.54 -22.31 -8.15
C SER A 9 20.33 -21.42 -7.87
N GLY A 10 19.34 -21.94 -7.12
CA GLY A 10 18.15 -21.19 -6.72
C GLY A 10 18.46 -19.91 -5.92
N GLU A 11 19.70 -19.74 -5.47
CA GLU A 11 20.19 -18.49 -4.91
C GLU A 11 20.43 -17.40 -5.96
N ASN A 12 20.95 -17.73 -7.15
CA ASN A 12 21.13 -16.77 -8.24
C ASN A 12 19.78 -16.25 -8.75
N VAL A 13 18.78 -17.13 -8.89
CA VAL A 13 17.43 -16.72 -9.32
C VAL A 13 16.78 -15.76 -8.30
N ARG A 14 16.97 -16.02 -7.00
CA ARG A 14 16.50 -15.11 -5.94
C ARG A 14 17.24 -13.77 -5.97
N LYS A 15 18.57 -13.77 -6.10
CA LYS A 15 19.40 -12.54 -6.21
C LYS A 15 18.94 -11.68 -7.38
N VAL A 16 18.71 -12.28 -8.55
CA VAL A 16 18.23 -11.59 -9.74
C VAL A 16 16.81 -11.02 -9.52
N ARG A 17 15.90 -11.80 -8.91
CA ARG A 17 14.54 -11.32 -8.58
C ARG A 17 14.55 -10.12 -7.64
N TRP A 18 15.37 -10.15 -6.59
CA TRP A 18 15.53 -9.02 -5.66
C TRP A 18 16.15 -7.81 -6.35
N ALA A 19 17.15 -8.01 -7.21
CA ALA A 19 17.76 -6.93 -7.99
C ALA A 19 16.72 -6.23 -8.89
N PHE A 20 15.86 -6.97 -9.59
CA PHE A 20 14.78 -6.39 -10.39
C PHE A 20 13.75 -5.62 -9.55
N LEU A 21 13.36 -6.14 -8.38
CA LEU A 21 12.48 -5.45 -7.45
C LEU A 21 13.10 -4.15 -6.95
N THR A 22 14.38 -4.16 -6.58
CA THR A 22 15.12 -2.96 -6.14
C THR A 22 15.20 -1.93 -7.26
N VAL A 23 15.49 -2.32 -8.50
CA VAL A 23 15.52 -1.39 -9.64
C VAL A 23 14.14 -0.79 -9.92
N ARG A 24 13.07 -1.59 -9.84
CA ARG A 24 11.69 -1.11 -9.97
C ARG A 24 11.34 -0.12 -8.86
N LEU A 25 11.73 -0.41 -7.63
CA LEU A 25 11.53 0.48 -6.49
C LEU A 25 12.31 1.79 -6.67
N LEU A 26 13.59 1.73 -7.07
CA LEU A 26 14.42 2.90 -7.37
C LEU A 26 13.83 3.77 -8.50
N ARG A 27 13.16 3.17 -9.49
CA ARG A 27 12.45 3.91 -10.54
C ARG A 27 11.26 4.69 -9.97
N VAL A 28 10.47 4.08 -9.09
CA VAL A 28 9.33 4.73 -8.43
C VAL A 28 9.79 5.82 -7.45
N LEU A 29 10.90 5.59 -6.74
CA LEU A 29 11.48 6.57 -5.80
C LEU A 29 11.88 7.89 -6.48
N ARG A 30 12.01 7.94 -7.82
CA ARG A 30 12.26 9.21 -8.52
C ARG A 30 11.11 10.22 -8.38
N VAL A 31 9.90 9.78 -8.01
CA VAL A 31 8.78 10.66 -7.64
C VAL A 31 9.15 11.59 -6.48
N ILE A 32 10.12 11.24 -5.63
CA ILE A 32 10.68 12.11 -4.58
C ILE A 32 11.26 13.41 -5.17
N ARG A 33 11.71 13.43 -6.43
CA ARG A 33 12.15 14.68 -7.07
C ARG A 33 11.02 15.70 -7.19
N ILE A 34 9.77 15.25 -7.30
CA ILE A 34 8.59 16.14 -7.29
C ILE A 34 8.42 16.77 -5.90
N ALA A 35 8.68 16.03 -4.83
CA ALA A 35 8.73 16.60 -3.48
C ALA A 35 9.85 17.65 -3.33
N LYS A 36 10.95 17.52 -4.09
CA LYS A 36 12.05 18.51 -4.12
C LYS A 36 11.64 19.84 -4.79
N LEU A 37 10.64 19.85 -5.68
CA LEU A 37 10.02 21.08 -6.21
C LEU A 37 9.21 21.82 -5.13
N GLY A 38 8.75 21.10 -4.12
CA GLY A 38 8.08 21.64 -2.95
C GLY A 38 8.89 22.67 -2.16
N ARG A 39 10.21 22.58 -2.19
CA ARG A 39 11.12 23.56 -1.57
C ARG A 39 11.10 24.92 -2.29
N PHE A 40 10.82 24.93 -3.60
CA PHE A 40 10.79 26.15 -4.40
C PHE A 40 9.39 26.78 -4.46
N SER A 41 8.36 26.07 -3.97
CA SER A 41 6.99 26.58 -3.91
C SER A 41 6.58 26.86 -2.45
N PRO A 42 6.36 28.13 -2.06
CA PRO A 42 5.79 28.45 -0.74
C PRO A 42 4.40 27.81 -0.52
N GLY A 43 3.70 27.43 -1.59
CA GLY A 43 2.43 26.70 -1.53
C GLY A 43 2.54 25.32 -0.86
N LEU A 44 3.58 24.54 -1.18
CA LEU A 44 3.76 23.21 -0.58
C LEU A 44 4.23 23.30 0.89
N ALA A 45 5.04 24.30 1.20
CA ALA A 45 5.45 24.59 2.58
C ALA A 45 4.25 24.94 3.46
N ASN A 46 3.35 25.81 2.99
CA ASN A 46 2.12 26.17 3.71
C ASN A 46 1.17 24.98 3.85
N PHE A 47 1.04 24.14 2.83
CA PHE A 47 0.23 22.92 2.89
C PHE A 47 0.75 21.93 3.94
N ALA A 48 2.08 21.71 3.96
CA ALA A 48 2.71 20.86 4.97
C ALA A 48 2.58 21.42 6.39
N LEU A 49 2.65 22.75 6.56
CA LEU A 49 2.45 23.43 7.83
C LEU A 49 1.02 23.26 8.33
N THR A 50 0.03 23.38 7.44
CA THR A 50 -1.38 23.14 7.76
C THR A 50 -1.62 21.68 8.17
N ILE A 51 -1.09 20.70 7.43
CA ILE A 51 -1.15 19.28 7.82
C ILE A 51 -0.51 19.05 9.19
N ARG A 52 0.63 19.69 9.47
CA ARG A 52 1.32 19.54 10.76
C ARG A 52 0.50 20.13 11.90
N LYS A 53 -0.16 21.28 11.66
CA LYS A 53 -1.03 21.94 12.65
C LYS A 53 -2.33 21.16 12.89
N SER A 54 -2.87 20.50 11.86
CA SER A 54 -4.09 19.68 11.96
C SER A 54 -3.82 18.19 12.20
N LYS A 55 -2.55 17.76 12.37
CA LYS A 55 -2.17 16.34 12.51
C LYS A 55 -3.01 15.59 13.54
N LYS A 56 -3.27 16.21 14.70
CA LYS A 56 -4.07 15.60 15.78
C LYS A 56 -5.53 15.39 15.38
N GLN A 57 -6.12 16.35 14.68
CA GLN A 57 -7.50 16.25 14.18
C GLN A 57 -7.60 15.24 13.04
N MET A 58 -6.67 15.27 12.07
CA MET A 58 -6.61 14.30 10.98
C MET A 58 -6.39 12.88 11.51
N GLN A 59 -5.58 12.70 12.54
CA GLN A 59 -5.36 11.39 13.17
C GLN A 59 -6.63 10.85 13.83
N MET A 60 -7.39 11.68 14.56
CA MET A 60 -8.67 11.26 15.14
C MET A 60 -9.66 10.83 14.06
N VAL A 61 -9.79 11.61 12.99
CA VAL A 61 -10.67 11.27 11.86
C VAL A 61 -10.21 9.95 11.20
N GLY A 62 -8.91 9.75 11.03
CA GLY A 62 -8.36 8.52 10.48
C GLY A 62 -8.70 7.29 11.31
N VAL A 63 -8.62 7.39 12.65
CA VAL A 63 -8.98 6.28 13.56
C VAL A 63 -10.47 5.96 13.46
N VAL A 64 -11.34 6.98 13.48
CA VAL A 64 -12.78 6.77 13.33
C VAL A 64 -13.11 6.13 11.98
N MET A 65 -12.48 6.60 10.90
CA MET A 65 -12.67 6.05 9.56
C MET A 65 -12.24 4.58 9.48
N ILE A 66 -11.10 4.22 10.05
CA ILE A 66 -10.63 2.82 10.09
C ILE A 66 -11.61 1.94 10.86
N THR A 67 -12.08 2.40 12.03
CA THR A 67 -13.07 1.65 12.82
C THR A 67 -14.35 1.41 12.03
N VAL A 68 -14.84 2.43 11.33
CA VAL A 68 -16.04 2.35 10.48
C VAL A 68 -15.82 1.35 9.33
N VAL A 69 -14.70 1.45 8.61
CA VAL A 69 -14.37 0.51 7.52
C VAL A 69 -14.33 -0.93 8.05
N ILE A 70 -13.62 -1.19 9.16
CA ILE A 70 -13.55 -2.54 9.73
C ILE A 70 -14.94 -3.03 10.15
N PHE A 71 -15.76 -2.19 10.77
CA PHE A 71 -17.11 -2.55 11.21
C PHE A 71 -18.01 -2.92 10.03
N PHE A 72 -18.09 -2.06 9.00
CA PHE A 72 -18.91 -2.31 7.81
C PHE A 72 -18.38 -3.49 6.99
N SER A 73 -17.08 -3.60 6.78
CA SER A 73 -16.50 -4.73 6.07
C SER A 73 -16.73 -6.07 6.78
N THR A 74 -16.76 -6.06 8.12
CA THR A 74 -17.14 -7.25 8.91
C THR A 74 -18.61 -7.57 8.73
N LEU A 75 -19.49 -6.57 8.78
CA LEU A 75 -20.93 -6.75 8.57
C LEU A 75 -21.25 -7.33 7.19
N ILE A 76 -20.67 -6.76 6.13
CA ILE A 76 -20.84 -7.23 4.75
C ILE A 76 -20.29 -8.63 4.57
N TYR A 77 -19.12 -8.92 5.15
CA TYR A 77 -18.55 -10.26 5.14
C TYR A 77 -19.51 -11.27 5.77
N PHE A 78 -20.14 -10.95 6.92
CA PHE A 78 -21.10 -11.84 7.54
C PHE A 78 -22.42 -12.00 6.78
N LEU A 79 -22.87 -10.95 6.08
CA LEU A 79 -24.09 -11.01 5.28
C LEU A 79 -23.91 -11.86 4.01
N GLU A 80 -22.73 -11.78 3.38
CA GLU A 80 -22.47 -12.43 2.10
C GLU A 80 -21.77 -13.79 2.24
N ARG A 81 -21.29 -14.18 3.44
CA ARG A 81 -20.49 -15.41 3.62
C ARG A 81 -21.18 -16.70 3.15
N ASP A 82 -22.50 -16.71 3.13
CA ASP A 82 -23.31 -17.89 2.84
C ASP A 82 -23.60 -18.04 1.33
N GLU A 83 -23.23 -17.05 0.51
CA GLU A 83 -23.33 -17.10 -0.95
C GLU A 83 -22.04 -17.68 -1.60
N PRO A 84 -22.12 -18.63 -2.54
CA PRO A 84 -20.95 -19.29 -3.12
C PRO A 84 -20.21 -18.47 -4.20
N ASP A 85 -20.73 -17.33 -4.67
CA ASP A 85 -20.17 -16.53 -5.79
C ASP A 85 -19.78 -15.09 -5.43
N THR A 86 -19.40 -14.86 -4.16
CA THR A 86 -19.04 -13.53 -3.64
C THR A 86 -17.55 -13.22 -3.75
N LYS A 87 -17.25 -11.95 -4.07
CA LYS A 87 -15.87 -11.40 -4.09
C LYS A 87 -15.29 -11.15 -2.68
N PHE A 88 -16.10 -11.30 -1.64
CA PHE A 88 -15.74 -11.01 -0.25
C PHE A 88 -15.17 -12.23 0.47
N SER A 89 -14.09 -12.78 -0.08
CA SER A 89 -13.45 -14.00 0.46
C SER A 89 -12.83 -13.80 1.86
N SER A 90 -12.47 -12.57 2.22
CA SER A 90 -11.90 -12.27 3.55
C SER A 90 -12.20 -10.83 3.97
N ILE A 91 -12.24 -10.58 5.28
CA ILE A 91 -12.48 -9.23 5.84
C ILE A 91 -11.55 -8.16 5.23
N PRO A 92 -10.23 -8.40 5.04
CA PRO A 92 -9.35 -7.41 4.41
C PRO A 92 -9.65 -7.17 2.91
N ALA A 93 -10.21 -8.16 2.20
CA ALA A 93 -10.61 -7.99 0.82
C ALA A 93 -11.85 -7.08 0.69
N THR A 94 -12.72 -7.07 1.71
CA THR A 94 -13.92 -6.23 1.78
C THR A 94 -13.62 -4.77 2.14
N PHE A 95 -12.41 -4.43 2.59
CA PHE A 95 -12.05 -3.04 2.93
C PHE A 95 -12.12 -2.05 1.76
N TRP A 96 -12.07 -2.55 0.52
CA TRP A 96 -12.12 -1.72 -0.69
C TRP A 96 -13.55 -1.33 -1.09
N TRP A 97 -14.55 -2.08 -0.64
CA TRP A 97 -15.96 -1.79 -0.90
C TRP A 97 -16.44 -0.72 0.08
#